data_AF-A0A953FBU4-F1
#
_entry.id   AF-A0A953FBU4-F1
#
_cell.length_a   1.000
_cell.length_b   1.000
_cell.length_c   1.000
_cell.angle_alpha   90.00
_cell.angle_beta   90.00
_cell.angle_gamma   90.00
#
_symmetry.space_group_name_H-M   'P 1'
#
loop_
_entity.id
_entity.type
_entity.pdbx_description
1 polymer ?
#
loop_
_entity_poly.entity_id
_entity_poly.type
_entity_poly.pdbx_seq_one_letter_code
_entity_poly.pdbx_strand_id
1 'polypeptide(L)'
;FRDYQFRAYGRFDYTPDDCRRFHESIEAEVVPILNLLAAGRAKKLQLSKLRPWDKAVDADGLPALKAFDGGRDLTEKAITTFHQLDPWLGECLTIMREMGHLDLESRKGKAPGGYNYPLPEIGVPFIFMNATSTLRDMTTIMHEGGHAVHNFLTMNLPLADFKNPPMEVAELASMSMELLSMDHWGNFFPQENDLRRARREQLEDILETLPWVATIDQFQHWIYENPTHDSSARKAAWNEVFNRFADSHTDWSGLEMSRDYLWQKQLHLYEVPFYYIEYGMAQLGAIAVWRNFKNDRRKGLDGYMRALKLGNMKSIPETYAAAGIRFDFSRSYIHELMGFVKDELSKS
;
A
#
# COMPACT_ATOMS: atom_id res chain seq x y z
N PHE A 1 -6.36 -5.37 -25.82
CA PHE A 1 -6.05 -6.14 -24.59
C PHE A 1 -6.48 -5.39 -23.33
N ARG A 2 -6.11 -4.10 -23.16
CA ARG A 2 -6.60 -3.23 -22.05
C ARG A 2 -8.10 -3.38 -21.76
N ASP A 3 -8.96 -3.12 -22.74
CA ASP A 3 -10.42 -3.15 -22.56
C ASP A 3 -10.94 -4.56 -22.19
N TYR A 4 -10.25 -5.60 -22.65
CA TYR A 4 -10.54 -6.98 -22.25
C TYR A 4 -10.17 -7.20 -20.77
N GLN A 5 -9.00 -6.77 -20.32
CA GLN A 5 -8.58 -6.92 -18.92
C GLN A 5 -9.50 -6.18 -17.96
N PHE A 6 -9.94 -4.96 -18.30
CA PHE A 6 -10.89 -4.22 -17.47
C PHE A 6 -12.21 -5.00 -17.29
N ARG A 7 -12.73 -5.63 -18.35
CA ARG A 7 -13.91 -6.50 -18.25
C ARG A 7 -13.62 -7.80 -17.51
N ALA A 8 -12.45 -8.40 -17.72
CA ALA A 8 -12.04 -9.65 -17.08
C ALA A 8 -11.91 -9.50 -15.55
N TYR A 9 -11.45 -8.34 -15.08
CA TYR A 9 -11.41 -8.00 -13.66
C TYR A 9 -12.74 -7.48 -13.10
N GLY A 10 -13.82 -7.43 -13.91
CA GLY A 10 -15.11 -6.95 -13.44
C GLY A 10 -15.12 -5.47 -13.06
N ARG A 11 -14.27 -4.64 -13.68
CA ARG A 11 -14.20 -3.20 -13.41
C ARG A 11 -15.38 -2.49 -14.07
N PHE A 12 -16.47 -2.39 -13.32
CA PHE A 12 -17.70 -1.73 -13.74
C PHE A 12 -17.87 -0.32 -13.15
N ASP A 13 -17.15 -0.03 -12.06
CA ASP A 13 -17.29 1.21 -11.29
C ASP A 13 -16.31 2.31 -11.71
N TYR A 14 -15.37 1.99 -12.59
CA TYR A 14 -14.43 2.95 -13.17
C TYR A 14 -13.91 2.49 -14.53
N THR A 15 -13.29 3.42 -15.23
CA THR A 15 -12.87 3.28 -16.63
C THR A 15 -11.39 3.65 -16.79
N PRO A 16 -10.77 3.38 -17.95
CA PRO A 16 -9.45 3.92 -18.28
C PRO A 16 -9.33 5.45 -18.13
N ASP A 17 -10.42 6.22 -18.26
CA ASP A 17 -10.41 7.67 -18.02
C ASP A 17 -10.24 8.01 -16.53
N ASP A 18 -10.75 7.18 -15.63
CA ASP A 18 -10.52 7.33 -14.19
C ASP A 18 -9.05 7.13 -13.84
N CYS A 19 -8.39 6.12 -14.43
CA CYS A 19 -6.95 5.91 -14.28
C CYS A 19 -6.15 7.12 -14.79
N ARG A 20 -6.54 7.70 -15.94
CA ARG A 20 -5.92 8.93 -16.45
C ARG A 20 -6.08 10.11 -15.49
N ARG A 21 -7.28 10.31 -14.92
CA ARG A 21 -7.50 11.36 -13.90
C ARG A 21 -6.68 11.14 -12.65
N PHE A 22 -6.53 9.88 -12.21
CA PHE A 22 -5.61 9.52 -11.13
C PHE A 22 -4.19 9.94 -11.48
N HIS A 23 -3.66 9.54 -12.65
CA HIS A 23 -2.32 9.93 -13.10
C HIS A 23 -2.08 11.45 -13.08
N GLU A 24 -2.98 12.22 -13.68
CA GLU A 24 -2.88 13.69 -13.73
C GLU A 24 -2.91 14.33 -12.34
N SER A 25 -3.75 13.80 -11.45
CA SER A 25 -3.86 14.31 -10.09
C SER A 25 -2.66 13.94 -9.22
N ILE A 26 -2.10 12.73 -9.40
CA ILE A 26 -0.86 12.32 -8.72
C ILE A 26 0.33 13.16 -9.18
N GLU A 27 0.46 13.41 -10.49
CA GLU A 27 1.48 14.32 -11.04
C GLU A 27 1.35 15.73 -10.43
N ALA A 28 0.13 16.27 -10.38
CA ALA A 28 -0.10 17.62 -9.89
C ALA A 28 0.09 17.79 -8.37
N GLU A 29 -0.30 16.80 -7.57
CA GLU A 29 -0.41 16.96 -6.11
C GLU A 29 0.64 16.20 -5.31
N VAL A 30 1.20 15.10 -5.83
CA VAL A 30 2.15 14.25 -5.09
C VAL A 30 3.59 14.49 -5.51
N VAL A 31 3.87 14.65 -6.81
CA VAL A 31 5.24 14.90 -7.31
C VAL A 31 5.88 16.16 -6.69
N PRO A 32 5.17 17.29 -6.48
CA PRO A 32 5.74 18.42 -5.76
C PRO A 32 6.16 18.08 -4.32
N ILE A 33 5.43 17.17 -3.66
CA ILE A 33 5.78 16.71 -2.31
C ILE A 33 7.04 15.84 -2.35
N LEU A 34 7.15 14.94 -3.34
CA LEU A 34 8.38 14.17 -3.55
C LEU A 34 9.59 15.07 -3.78
N ASN A 35 9.44 16.15 -4.54
CA ASN A 35 10.51 17.13 -4.73
C ASN A 35 10.94 17.78 -3.42
N LEU A 36 9.97 18.16 -2.57
CA LEU A 36 10.27 18.71 -1.24
C LEU A 36 11.00 17.71 -0.34
N LEU A 37 10.56 16.44 -0.32
CA LEU A 37 11.20 15.37 0.46
C LEU A 37 12.62 15.11 -0.04
N ALA A 38 12.81 14.98 -1.35
CA ALA A 38 14.11 14.75 -1.96
C ALA A 38 15.08 15.93 -1.75
N ALA A 39 14.60 17.18 -1.84
CA ALA A 39 15.38 18.37 -1.52
C ALA A 39 15.78 18.39 -0.04
N GLY A 40 14.85 18.08 0.86
CA GLY A 40 15.10 17.96 2.30
C GLY A 40 16.16 16.91 2.60
N ARG A 41 16.06 15.74 1.96
CA ARG A 41 17.04 14.65 2.09
C ARG A 41 18.42 15.06 1.57
N ALA A 42 18.50 15.68 0.39
CA ALA A 42 19.77 16.18 -0.16
C ALA A 42 20.45 17.18 0.79
N LYS A 43 19.67 18.12 1.35
CA LYS A 43 20.17 19.08 2.34
C LYS A 43 20.68 18.37 3.60
N LYS A 44 19.93 17.40 4.11
CA LYS A 44 20.29 16.63 5.32
C LYS A 44 21.58 15.83 5.13
N LEU A 45 21.73 15.19 3.97
CA LEU A 45 22.94 14.43 3.59
C LEU A 45 24.10 15.33 3.10
N GLN A 46 23.89 16.65 2.99
CA GLN A 46 24.88 17.60 2.47
C GLN A 46 25.32 17.29 1.02
N LEU A 47 24.37 16.83 0.19
CA LEU A 47 24.58 16.49 -1.21
C LEU A 47 23.97 17.54 -2.14
N SER A 48 24.63 17.82 -3.26
CA SER A 48 24.12 18.73 -4.30
C SER A 48 22.99 18.11 -5.12
N LYS A 49 23.06 16.80 -5.34
CA LYS A 49 22.01 15.95 -5.92
C LYS A 49 22.01 14.60 -5.23
N LEU A 50 20.84 13.97 -5.14
CA LEU A 50 20.75 12.59 -4.65
C LEU A 50 21.12 11.61 -5.75
N ARG A 51 21.72 10.50 -5.39
CA ARG A 51 21.76 9.29 -6.21
C ARG A 51 20.64 8.34 -5.79
N PRO A 52 20.22 7.38 -6.64
CA PRO A 52 19.15 6.45 -6.28
C PRO A 52 19.37 5.69 -4.97
N TRP A 53 20.62 5.36 -4.64
CA TRP A 53 20.97 4.69 -3.37
C TRP A 53 20.89 5.62 -2.14
N ASP A 54 20.98 6.94 -2.31
CA ASP A 54 20.84 7.90 -1.19
C ASP A 54 19.39 7.97 -0.68
N LYS A 55 18.43 7.47 -1.47
CA LYS A 55 17.04 7.27 -1.04
C LYS A 55 16.85 6.01 -0.19
N ALA A 56 17.77 5.06 -0.27
CA ALA A 56 17.68 3.75 0.40
C ALA A 56 18.51 3.66 1.69
N VAL A 57 18.86 4.81 2.29
CA VAL A 57 19.64 4.89 3.53
C VAL A 57 18.95 5.78 4.56
N ASP A 58 19.19 5.53 5.84
CA ASP A 58 18.80 6.42 6.92
C ASP A 58 19.61 7.73 6.82
N ALA A 59 18.93 8.86 6.70
CA ALA A 59 19.58 10.14 6.46
C ALA A 59 20.30 10.72 7.71
N ASP A 60 20.08 10.14 8.89
CA ASP A 60 20.83 10.44 10.13
C ASP A 60 21.98 9.45 10.37
N GLY A 61 22.15 8.44 9.50
CA GLY A 61 23.14 7.38 9.67
C GLY A 61 22.85 6.45 10.84
N LEU A 62 21.60 6.38 11.28
CA LEU A 62 21.21 5.55 12.42
C LEU A 62 21.10 4.07 12.01
N PRO A 63 21.26 3.12 12.96
CA PRO A 63 21.00 1.71 12.70
C PRO A 63 19.57 1.47 12.23
N ALA A 64 19.38 0.47 11.38
CA ALA A 64 18.07 0.06 10.89
C ALA A 64 17.09 -0.24 12.05
N LEU A 65 15.81 0.10 11.84
CA LEU A 65 14.75 -0.24 12.78
C LEU A 65 14.62 -1.77 12.94
N LYS A 66 14.66 -2.24 14.19
CA LYS A 66 14.39 -3.65 14.55
C LYS A 66 13.06 -3.72 15.31
N ALA A 67 12.01 -4.14 14.64
CA ALA A 67 10.63 -4.11 15.16
C ALA A 67 10.32 -5.26 16.15
N PHE A 68 10.92 -6.44 15.94
CA PHE A 68 10.60 -7.64 16.70
C PHE A 68 11.78 -8.63 16.74
N ASP A 69 11.65 -9.68 17.57
CA ASP A 69 12.63 -10.77 17.70
C ASP A 69 12.01 -12.14 17.41
N GLY A 70 12.06 -12.56 16.14
CA GLY A 70 11.48 -13.83 15.68
C GLY A 70 9.97 -13.82 15.51
N GLY A 71 9.43 -14.91 14.96
CA GLY A 71 8.01 -15.00 14.57
C GLY A 71 7.04 -14.98 15.75
N ARG A 72 7.43 -15.51 16.91
CA ARG A 72 6.61 -15.45 18.13
C ARG A 72 6.42 -14.02 18.62
N ASP A 73 7.50 -13.24 18.74
CA ASP A 73 7.42 -11.83 19.18
C ASP A 73 6.61 -10.99 18.19
N LEU A 74 6.80 -11.20 16.87
CA LEU A 74 5.98 -10.57 15.83
C LEU A 74 4.50 -10.85 16.01
N THR A 75 4.14 -12.13 16.22
CA THR A 75 2.76 -12.57 16.39
C THR A 75 2.12 -11.93 17.62
N GLU A 76 2.78 -11.97 18.78
CA GLU A 76 2.22 -11.43 20.02
C GLU A 76 2.08 -9.90 19.98
N LYS A 77 3.06 -9.19 19.41
CA LYS A 77 2.98 -7.73 19.21
C LYS A 77 1.89 -7.36 18.20
N ALA A 78 1.71 -8.15 17.15
CA ALA A 78 0.63 -7.93 16.17
C ALA A 78 -0.74 -8.13 16.82
N ILE A 79 -0.97 -9.23 17.54
CA ILE A 79 -2.21 -9.49 18.29
C ILE A 79 -2.47 -8.35 19.29
N THR A 80 -1.46 -7.94 20.06
CA THR A 80 -1.58 -6.84 21.02
C THR A 80 -1.98 -5.53 20.33
N THR A 81 -1.35 -5.22 19.20
CA THR A 81 -1.63 -4.01 18.40
C THR A 81 -3.06 -4.01 17.87
N PHE A 82 -3.53 -5.14 17.33
CA PHE A 82 -4.90 -5.28 16.85
C PHE A 82 -5.90 -5.21 18.01
N HIS A 83 -5.61 -5.83 19.15
CA HIS A 83 -6.46 -5.78 20.33
C HIS A 83 -6.62 -4.36 20.90
N GLN A 84 -5.56 -3.54 20.85
CA GLN A 84 -5.60 -2.14 21.26
C GLN A 84 -6.41 -1.25 20.31
N LEU A 85 -6.50 -1.61 19.02
CA LEU A 85 -7.40 -0.96 18.06
C LEU A 85 -8.86 -1.32 18.36
N ASP A 86 -9.16 -2.61 18.43
CA ASP A 86 -10.43 -3.15 18.87
C ASP A 86 -10.25 -4.62 19.32
N PRO A 87 -10.81 -5.04 20.47
CA PRO A 87 -10.61 -6.39 20.99
C PRO A 87 -10.94 -7.50 20.00
N TRP A 88 -11.96 -7.31 19.15
CA TRP A 88 -12.37 -8.31 18.16
C TRP A 88 -11.33 -8.49 17.05
N LEU A 89 -10.62 -7.43 16.67
CA LEU A 89 -9.53 -7.51 15.70
C LEU A 89 -8.37 -8.36 16.23
N GLY A 90 -8.02 -8.17 17.51
CA GLY A 90 -7.01 -8.99 18.18
C GLY A 90 -7.43 -10.46 18.24
N GLU A 91 -8.71 -10.72 18.53
CA GLU A 91 -9.27 -12.08 18.58
C GLU A 91 -9.17 -12.80 17.24
N CYS A 92 -9.36 -12.11 16.10
CA CYS A 92 -9.18 -12.69 14.78
C CYS A 92 -7.78 -13.30 14.60
N LEU A 93 -6.74 -12.55 14.98
CA LEU A 93 -5.35 -13.04 14.88
C LEU A 93 -5.04 -14.11 15.94
N THR A 94 -5.64 -14.02 17.14
CA THR A 94 -5.55 -15.06 18.18
C THR A 94 -6.06 -16.40 17.65
N ILE A 95 -7.24 -16.42 17.03
CA ILE A 95 -7.83 -17.62 16.42
C ILE A 95 -6.88 -18.19 15.36
N MET A 96 -6.35 -17.34 14.47
CA MET A 96 -5.41 -17.79 13.43
C MET A 96 -4.14 -18.41 14.04
N ARG A 97 -3.58 -17.81 15.09
CA ARG A 97 -2.41 -18.36 15.81
C ARG A 97 -2.74 -19.74 16.39
N GLU A 98 -3.88 -19.88 17.05
CA GLU A 98 -4.32 -21.13 17.69
C GLU A 98 -4.57 -22.26 16.67
N MET A 99 -5.02 -21.90 15.47
CA MET A 99 -5.21 -22.83 14.36
C MET A 99 -3.93 -23.12 13.57
N GLY A 100 -2.80 -22.46 13.89
CA GLY A 100 -1.54 -22.64 13.16
C GLY A 100 -1.53 -21.97 11.77
N HIS A 101 -2.33 -20.93 11.59
CA HIS A 101 -2.51 -20.22 10.32
C HIS A 101 -1.57 -19.04 10.10
N LEU A 102 -0.46 -19.00 10.84
CA LEU A 102 0.57 -17.96 10.75
C LEU A 102 1.93 -18.62 10.47
N ASP A 103 2.43 -18.51 9.23
CA ASP A 103 3.76 -18.95 8.84
C ASP A 103 4.64 -17.74 8.49
N LEU A 104 5.19 -17.13 9.54
CA LEU A 104 5.80 -15.80 9.43
C LEU A 104 7.33 -15.81 9.23
N GLU A 105 8.04 -16.82 9.74
CA GLU A 105 9.51 -16.79 9.75
C GLU A 105 10.14 -17.12 8.40
N SER A 106 11.26 -16.46 8.09
CA SER A 106 12.11 -16.83 6.96
C SER A 106 12.89 -18.10 7.23
N ARG A 107 12.97 -19.01 6.24
CA ARG A 107 13.76 -20.25 6.32
C ARG A 107 14.25 -20.69 4.95
N LYS A 108 15.36 -21.44 4.91
CA LYS A 108 15.94 -21.97 3.66
C LYS A 108 14.90 -22.78 2.88
N GLY A 109 14.70 -22.43 1.62
CA GLY A 109 13.76 -23.11 0.72
C GLY A 109 12.30 -22.64 0.81
N LYS A 110 11.98 -21.66 1.67
CA LYS A 110 10.67 -20.99 1.67
C LYS A 110 10.55 -20.06 0.46
N ALA A 111 9.38 -20.04 -0.18
CA ALA A 111 9.09 -19.14 -1.30
C ALA A 111 9.18 -17.67 -0.85
N PRO A 112 9.63 -16.74 -1.72
CA PRO A 112 9.74 -15.32 -1.38
C PRO A 112 8.36 -14.65 -1.26
N GLY A 113 8.33 -13.47 -0.62
CA GLY A 113 7.13 -12.62 -0.50
C GLY A 113 6.33 -12.83 0.78
N GLY A 114 5.13 -12.25 0.79
CA GLY A 114 4.10 -12.42 1.81
C GLY A 114 2.71 -12.32 1.17
N TYR A 115 1.73 -13.03 1.72
CA TYR A 115 0.35 -13.02 1.27
C TYR A 115 -0.62 -13.54 2.34
N ASN A 116 -1.87 -13.12 2.23
CA ASN A 116 -3.03 -13.70 2.91
C ASN A 116 -3.74 -14.66 1.94
N TYR A 117 -4.06 -15.87 2.41
CA TYR A 117 -4.79 -16.85 1.63
C TYR A 117 -6.17 -17.12 2.25
N PRO A 118 -7.27 -16.80 1.56
CA PRO A 118 -8.62 -17.05 2.05
C PRO A 118 -8.94 -18.54 2.06
N LEU A 119 -9.58 -19.02 3.13
CA LEU A 119 -10.05 -20.41 3.27
C LEU A 119 -11.58 -20.40 3.43
N PRO A 120 -12.35 -20.38 2.33
CA PRO A 120 -13.75 -19.94 2.32
C PRO A 120 -14.74 -20.85 3.06
N GLU A 121 -14.38 -22.11 3.28
CA GLU A 121 -15.20 -23.08 4.01
C GLU A 121 -15.14 -22.85 5.52
N ILE A 122 -13.92 -22.72 6.07
CA ILE A 122 -13.72 -22.46 7.51
C ILE A 122 -13.79 -20.96 7.85
N GLY A 123 -13.55 -20.08 6.88
CA GLY A 123 -13.56 -18.63 7.04
C GLY A 123 -12.35 -18.03 7.77
N VAL A 124 -11.45 -18.87 8.29
CA VAL A 124 -10.22 -18.45 8.97
C VAL A 124 -9.06 -18.51 7.98
N PRO A 125 -8.51 -17.37 7.52
CA PRO A 125 -7.49 -17.33 6.47
C PRO A 125 -6.11 -17.76 7.00
N PHE A 126 -5.14 -17.83 6.09
CA PHE A 126 -3.74 -18.13 6.39
C PHE A 126 -2.84 -16.95 6.02
N ILE A 127 -1.84 -16.62 6.85
CA ILE A 127 -0.82 -15.61 6.53
C ILE A 127 0.52 -16.30 6.33
N PHE A 128 1.11 -16.04 5.16
CA PHE A 128 2.46 -16.44 4.80
C PHE A 128 3.33 -15.19 4.68
N MET A 129 4.53 -15.18 5.25
CA MET A 129 5.53 -14.13 4.99
C MET A 129 6.97 -14.61 5.29
N ASN A 130 7.96 -13.78 4.97
CA ASN A 130 9.38 -14.03 5.24
C ASN A 130 9.98 -12.95 6.16
N ALA A 131 9.53 -12.94 7.41
CA ALA A 131 9.89 -11.95 8.40
C ALA A 131 11.37 -12.06 8.84
N THR A 132 12.06 -10.92 8.89
CA THR A 132 13.48 -10.78 9.27
C THR A 132 13.74 -9.62 10.25
N SER A 133 12.73 -9.18 11.00
CA SER A 133 12.74 -8.11 12.02
C SER A 133 12.68 -6.66 11.55
N THR A 134 12.49 -6.41 10.26
CA THR A 134 12.48 -5.03 9.71
C THR A 134 11.15 -4.31 9.96
N LEU A 135 11.14 -2.97 9.81
CA LEU A 135 9.89 -2.19 9.76
C LEU A 135 8.95 -2.73 8.68
N ARG A 136 9.49 -3.06 7.50
CA ARG A 136 8.72 -3.61 6.39
C ARG A 136 8.04 -4.93 6.75
N ASP A 137 8.69 -5.79 7.52
CA ASP A 137 8.08 -7.04 7.97
C ASP A 137 6.93 -6.78 8.96
N MET A 138 7.09 -5.78 9.83
CA MET A 138 6.03 -5.33 10.74
C MET A 138 4.83 -4.76 9.97
N THR A 139 5.05 -3.88 8.99
CA THR A 139 3.96 -3.32 8.18
C THR A 139 3.28 -4.41 7.34
N THR A 140 4.05 -5.38 6.83
CA THR A 140 3.48 -6.54 6.11
C THR A 140 2.50 -7.33 6.99
N ILE A 141 2.79 -7.59 8.27
CA ILE A 141 1.81 -8.33 9.11
C ILE A 141 0.58 -7.49 9.44
N MET A 142 0.69 -6.15 9.49
CA MET A 142 -0.49 -5.27 9.59
C MET A 142 -1.33 -5.34 8.31
N HIS A 143 -0.67 -5.32 7.15
CA HIS A 143 -1.28 -5.46 5.82
C HIS A 143 -2.08 -6.78 5.71
N GLU A 144 -1.40 -7.91 5.93
CA GLU A 144 -2.03 -9.23 5.85
C GLU A 144 -3.08 -9.45 6.95
N GLY A 145 -2.91 -8.82 8.11
CA GLY A 145 -3.90 -8.79 9.18
C GLY A 145 -5.17 -8.01 8.80
N GLY A 146 -5.06 -6.97 7.97
CA GLY A 146 -6.22 -6.27 7.41
C GLY A 146 -7.01 -7.17 6.45
N HIS A 147 -6.34 -7.92 5.57
CA HIS A 147 -6.99 -8.96 4.77
C HIS A 147 -7.61 -10.06 5.64
N ALA A 148 -6.94 -10.46 6.72
CA ALA A 148 -7.48 -11.47 7.62
C ALA A 148 -8.78 -11.02 8.28
N VAL A 149 -8.79 -9.80 8.82
CA VAL A 149 -9.98 -9.15 9.38
C VAL A 149 -11.12 -9.11 8.36
N HIS A 150 -10.81 -8.78 7.09
CA HIS A 150 -11.81 -8.77 6.04
C HIS A 150 -12.44 -10.15 5.83
N ASN A 151 -11.65 -11.22 5.80
CA ASN A 151 -12.13 -12.59 5.70
C ASN A 151 -13.04 -12.99 6.89
N PHE A 152 -12.66 -12.65 8.12
CA PHE A 152 -13.50 -12.89 9.29
C PHE A 152 -14.84 -12.14 9.21
N LEU A 153 -14.84 -10.91 8.69
CA LEU A 153 -16.06 -10.12 8.53
C LEU A 153 -17.02 -10.71 7.49
N THR A 154 -16.49 -11.35 6.45
CA THR A 154 -17.26 -11.88 5.32
C THR A 154 -17.51 -13.39 5.40
N MET A 155 -16.94 -14.11 6.37
CA MET A 155 -16.98 -15.57 6.43
C MET A 155 -18.40 -16.16 6.41
N ASN A 156 -19.39 -15.43 6.96
CA ASN A 156 -20.78 -15.85 7.05
C ASN A 156 -21.65 -15.40 5.86
N LEU A 157 -21.05 -14.77 4.84
CA LEU A 157 -21.78 -14.44 3.61
C LEU A 157 -22.18 -15.74 2.88
N PRO A 158 -23.40 -15.80 2.32
CA PRO A 158 -23.99 -17.06 1.87
C PRO A 158 -23.33 -17.63 0.61
N LEU A 159 -22.72 -16.78 -0.23
CA LEU A 159 -22.10 -17.17 -1.49
C LEU A 159 -20.59 -16.93 -1.43
N ALA A 160 -19.81 -17.84 -2.00
CA ALA A 160 -18.35 -17.69 -2.09
C ALA A 160 -17.96 -16.38 -2.80
N ASP A 161 -18.65 -16.02 -3.88
CA ASP A 161 -18.38 -14.79 -4.63
C ASP A 161 -18.61 -13.53 -3.80
N PHE A 162 -19.53 -13.55 -2.84
CA PHE A 162 -19.74 -12.43 -1.92
C PHE A 162 -18.58 -12.24 -0.93
N LYS A 163 -17.78 -13.29 -0.69
CA LYS A 163 -16.58 -13.23 0.16
C LYS A 163 -15.36 -12.69 -0.59
N ASN A 164 -15.41 -12.63 -1.92
CA ASN A 164 -14.31 -12.25 -2.80
C ASN A 164 -14.57 -10.85 -3.40
N PRO A 165 -14.25 -9.77 -2.67
CA PRO A 165 -14.41 -8.40 -3.15
C PRO A 165 -13.47 -8.09 -4.33
N PRO A 166 -13.77 -7.05 -5.12
CA PRO A 166 -12.79 -6.51 -6.05
C PRO A 166 -11.54 -6.02 -5.28
N MET A 167 -10.40 -6.04 -5.95
CA MET A 167 -9.11 -5.86 -5.30
C MET A 167 -8.89 -4.46 -4.71
N GLU A 168 -9.52 -3.43 -5.27
CA GLU A 168 -9.52 -2.06 -4.71
C GLU A 168 -10.16 -2.00 -3.31
N VAL A 169 -11.06 -2.95 -3.01
CA VAL A 169 -11.69 -3.12 -1.70
C VAL A 169 -10.88 -4.10 -0.84
N ALA A 170 -10.30 -5.15 -1.44
CA ALA A 170 -9.38 -6.04 -0.73
C ALA A 170 -8.18 -5.27 -0.16
N GLU A 171 -7.53 -4.45 -0.98
CA GLU A 171 -6.38 -3.62 -0.63
C GLU A 171 -6.77 -2.42 0.25
N LEU A 172 -8.03 -1.93 0.15
CA LEU A 172 -8.54 -0.96 1.14
C LEU A 172 -8.48 -1.55 2.55
N ALA A 173 -8.74 -2.85 2.72
CA ALA A 173 -8.67 -3.52 4.01
C ALA A 173 -7.25 -3.52 4.58
N SER A 174 -6.29 -4.00 3.81
CA SER A 174 -4.90 -4.18 4.21
C SER A 174 -4.20 -2.83 4.45
N MET A 175 -4.23 -1.92 3.48
CA MET A 175 -3.55 -0.63 3.57
C MET A 175 -4.15 0.29 4.63
N SER A 176 -5.47 0.23 4.86
CA SER A 176 -6.07 0.97 5.98
C SER A 176 -5.54 0.45 7.30
N MET A 177 -5.42 -0.87 7.46
CA MET A 177 -4.92 -1.46 8.72
C MET A 177 -3.47 -1.06 9.03
N GLU A 178 -2.61 -0.95 8.01
CA GLU A 178 -1.26 -0.38 8.17
C GLU A 178 -1.32 1.00 8.84
N LEU A 179 -2.18 1.90 8.34
CA LEU A 179 -2.28 3.27 8.85
C LEU A 179 -2.99 3.38 10.20
N LEU A 180 -4.08 2.64 10.37
CA LEU A 180 -4.85 2.61 11.62
C LEU A 180 -3.97 2.13 12.78
N SER A 181 -3.15 1.10 12.54
CA SER A 181 -2.26 0.52 13.54
C SER A 181 -1.12 1.44 14.01
N MET A 182 -0.78 2.50 13.26
CA MET A 182 0.35 3.39 13.58
C MET A 182 0.28 4.01 14.99
N ASP A 183 -0.92 4.26 15.50
CA ASP A 183 -1.12 4.79 16.87
C ASP A 183 -0.58 3.81 17.95
N HIS A 184 -0.48 2.53 17.63
CA HIS A 184 -0.10 1.44 18.54
C HIS A 184 1.27 0.82 18.20
N TRP A 185 2.03 1.38 17.26
CA TRP A 185 3.37 0.91 16.91
C TRP A 185 4.40 1.02 18.05
N GLY A 186 4.05 1.68 19.17
CA GLY A 186 4.84 1.64 20.40
C GLY A 186 5.06 0.22 20.95
N ASN A 187 4.20 -0.74 20.59
CA ASN A 187 4.39 -2.17 20.92
C ASN A 187 5.62 -2.76 20.21
N PHE A 188 6.00 -2.23 19.04
CA PHE A 188 7.18 -2.64 18.28
C PHE A 188 8.38 -1.74 18.55
N PHE A 189 8.14 -0.44 18.70
CA PHE A 189 9.15 0.59 18.92
C PHE A 189 8.88 1.34 20.23
N PRO A 190 9.34 0.82 21.38
CA PRO A 190 9.07 1.44 22.68
C PRO A 190 9.83 2.75 22.89
N GLN A 191 10.88 3.01 22.10
CA GLN A 191 11.62 4.27 22.12
C GLN A 191 10.93 5.30 21.21
N GLU A 192 10.62 6.47 21.76
CA GLU A 192 9.89 7.53 21.07
C GLU A 192 10.55 7.93 19.74
N ASN A 193 11.90 8.00 19.69
CA ASN A 193 12.62 8.34 18.46
C ASN A 193 12.45 7.28 17.36
N ASP A 194 12.51 6.00 17.71
CA ASP A 194 12.33 4.90 16.75
C ASP A 194 10.88 4.83 16.27
N LEU A 195 9.91 5.06 17.17
CA LEU A 195 8.49 5.12 16.84
C LEU A 195 8.17 6.25 15.86
N ARG A 196 8.72 7.43 16.11
CA ARG A 196 8.65 8.59 15.22
C ARG A 196 9.25 8.30 13.85
N ARG A 197 10.44 7.71 13.84
CA ARG A 197 11.12 7.32 12.61
C ARG A 197 10.31 6.29 11.82
N ALA A 198 9.78 5.27 12.47
CA ALA A 198 8.94 4.25 11.84
C ALA A 198 7.70 4.87 11.16
N ARG A 199 6.99 5.75 11.87
CA ARG A 199 5.81 6.45 11.32
C ARG A 199 6.17 7.36 10.16
N ARG A 200 7.30 8.07 10.26
CA ARG A 200 7.82 8.91 9.16
C ARG A 200 8.14 8.07 7.93
N GLU A 201 8.89 6.98 8.08
CA GLU A 201 9.22 6.06 6.99
C GLU A 201 7.96 5.52 6.30
N GLN A 202 6.94 5.08 7.05
CA GLN A 202 5.67 4.63 6.48
C GLN A 202 4.96 5.73 5.65
N LEU A 203 4.92 6.95 6.16
CA LEU A 203 4.26 8.06 5.46
C LEU A 203 5.03 8.51 4.22
N GLU A 204 6.37 8.51 4.27
CA GLU A 204 7.22 8.76 3.11
C GLU A 204 7.02 7.65 2.05
N ASP A 205 6.98 6.38 2.44
CA ASP A 205 6.76 5.24 1.55
C ASP A 205 5.41 5.32 0.81
N ILE A 206 4.35 5.77 1.48
CA ILE A 206 3.03 6.00 0.85
C ILE A 206 3.12 7.08 -0.23
N LEU A 207 3.79 8.18 0.08
CA LEU A 207 3.97 9.29 -0.86
C LEU A 207 4.81 8.88 -2.07
N GLU A 208 5.81 8.00 -1.89
CA GLU A 208 6.60 7.45 -2.98
C GLU A 208 5.86 6.38 -3.80
N THR A 209 4.97 5.62 -3.17
CA THR A 209 4.21 4.54 -3.82
C THR A 209 3.23 5.08 -4.85
N LEU A 210 2.53 6.17 -4.56
CA LEU A 210 1.49 6.71 -5.45
C LEU A 210 2.02 7.08 -6.85
N PRO A 211 3.13 7.85 -7.00
CA PRO A 211 3.73 8.13 -8.31
C PRO A 211 4.32 6.90 -8.98
N TRP A 212 4.82 5.92 -8.22
CA TRP A 212 5.27 4.64 -8.79
C TRP A 212 4.12 3.84 -9.40
N VAL A 213 2.98 3.76 -8.71
CA VAL A 213 1.76 3.14 -9.25
C VAL A 213 1.32 3.85 -10.53
N ALA A 214 1.25 5.18 -10.52
CA ALA A 214 0.90 5.98 -11.70
C ALA A 214 1.85 5.75 -12.88
N THR A 215 3.15 5.62 -12.60
CA THR A 215 4.18 5.32 -13.61
C THR A 215 3.94 3.96 -14.26
N ILE A 216 3.72 2.92 -13.44
CA ILE A 216 3.54 1.55 -13.92
C ILE A 216 2.23 1.39 -14.71
N ASP A 217 1.12 1.91 -14.18
CA ASP A 217 -0.18 1.80 -14.86
C ASP A 217 -0.19 2.58 -16.17
N GLN A 218 0.28 3.84 -16.17
CA GLN A 218 0.35 4.64 -17.40
C GLN A 218 1.26 4.00 -18.47
N PHE A 219 2.39 3.43 -18.07
CA PHE A 219 3.27 2.71 -18.99
C PHE A 219 2.58 1.46 -19.56
N GLN A 220 1.82 0.75 -18.74
CA GLN A 220 1.09 -0.44 -19.17
C GLN A 220 -0.06 -0.14 -20.12
N HIS A 221 -0.78 0.97 -19.88
CA HIS A 221 -1.72 1.54 -20.84
C HIS A 221 -1.04 1.76 -22.20
N TRP A 222 0.11 2.44 -22.22
CA TRP A 222 0.86 2.69 -23.44
C TRP A 222 1.26 1.38 -24.15
N ILE A 223 1.76 0.37 -23.44
CA ILE A 223 2.12 -0.94 -24.02
C ILE A 223 0.95 -1.53 -24.80
N TYR A 224 -0.23 -1.63 -24.19
CA TYR A 224 -1.35 -2.36 -24.79
C TYR A 224 -2.20 -1.52 -25.75
N GLU A 225 -2.02 -0.21 -25.75
CA GLU A 225 -2.59 0.71 -26.73
C GLU A 225 -1.67 0.84 -27.98
N ASN A 226 -0.40 0.43 -27.89
CA ASN A 226 0.59 0.47 -28.97
C ASN A 226 1.17 -0.92 -29.28
N PRO A 227 0.37 -1.91 -29.75
CA PRO A 227 0.77 -3.32 -29.82
C PRO A 227 1.91 -3.63 -30.79
N THR A 228 2.27 -2.70 -31.68
CA THR A 228 3.35 -2.86 -32.66
C THR A 228 4.69 -2.25 -32.21
N HIS A 229 4.83 -1.91 -30.93
CA HIS A 229 6.07 -1.35 -30.37
C HIS A 229 7.24 -2.36 -30.42
N ASP A 230 8.46 -1.85 -30.55
CA ASP A 230 9.69 -2.61 -30.31
C ASP A 230 10.30 -2.26 -28.93
N SER A 231 11.50 -2.78 -28.64
CA SER A 231 12.20 -2.49 -27.38
C SER A 231 12.63 -1.02 -27.26
N SER A 232 12.96 -0.37 -28.37
CA SER A 232 13.36 1.04 -28.39
C SER A 232 12.18 1.96 -28.07
N ALA A 233 11.02 1.69 -28.69
CA ALA A 233 9.79 2.40 -28.42
C ALA A 233 9.35 2.23 -26.95
N ARG A 234 9.45 1.01 -26.40
CA ARG A 234 9.16 0.76 -24.96
C ARG A 234 10.07 1.57 -24.05
N LYS A 235 11.38 1.61 -24.34
CA LYS A 235 12.33 2.43 -23.57
C LYS A 235 11.97 3.91 -23.62
N ALA A 236 11.65 4.44 -24.81
CA ALA A 236 11.28 5.84 -24.96
C ALA A 236 10.02 6.19 -24.15
N ALA A 237 8.96 5.40 -24.28
CA ALA A 237 7.72 5.59 -23.55
C ALA A 237 7.89 5.43 -22.04
N TRP A 238 8.66 4.43 -21.59
CA TRP A 238 9.00 4.27 -20.19
C TRP A 238 9.67 5.52 -19.62
N ASN A 239 10.70 6.04 -20.30
CA ASN A 239 11.43 7.20 -19.82
C ASN A 239 10.57 8.48 -19.82
N GLU A 240 9.69 8.64 -20.80
CA GLU A 240 8.71 9.73 -20.84
C GLU A 240 7.78 9.67 -19.63
N VAL A 241 7.16 8.52 -19.38
CA VAL A 241 6.25 8.32 -18.24
C VAL A 241 7.00 8.47 -16.91
N PHE A 242 8.15 7.81 -16.75
CA PHE A 242 8.96 7.90 -15.53
C PHE A 242 9.37 9.34 -15.21
N ASN A 243 9.74 10.15 -16.21
CA ASN A 243 10.10 11.56 -16.00
C ASN A 243 8.96 12.40 -15.42
N ARG A 244 7.70 12.07 -15.73
CA ARG A 244 6.54 12.82 -15.22
C ARG A 244 6.32 12.63 -13.72
N PHE A 245 6.68 11.45 -13.21
CA PHE A 245 6.38 11.05 -11.83
C PHE A 245 7.62 11.01 -10.92
N ALA A 246 8.83 11.09 -11.49
CA ALA A 246 10.06 11.12 -10.73
C ALA A 246 10.30 12.48 -10.06
N ASP A 247 11.00 12.47 -8.93
CA ASP A 247 11.52 13.69 -8.34
C ASP A 247 12.66 14.30 -9.19
N SER A 248 12.78 15.62 -9.15
CA SER A 248 13.79 16.38 -9.91
C SER A 248 15.16 16.45 -9.23
N HIS A 249 15.33 15.84 -8.04
CA HIS A 249 16.55 15.93 -7.25
C HIS A 249 17.43 14.68 -7.35
N THR A 250 16.87 13.56 -7.82
CA THR A 250 17.58 12.31 -8.04
C THR A 250 18.30 12.30 -9.39
N ASP A 251 19.62 12.17 -9.33
CA ASP A 251 20.53 12.14 -10.47
C ASP A 251 20.84 10.71 -10.93
N TRP A 252 20.34 10.39 -12.12
CA TRP A 252 20.56 9.13 -12.81
C TRP A 252 21.74 9.15 -13.80
N SER A 253 22.56 10.22 -13.81
CA SER A 253 23.72 10.31 -14.70
C SER A 253 24.68 9.13 -14.50
N GLY A 254 25.03 8.44 -15.59
CA GLY A 254 25.84 7.22 -15.55
C GLY A 254 25.08 5.95 -15.13
N LEU A 255 23.77 6.04 -14.91
CA LEU A 255 22.87 4.93 -14.56
C LEU A 255 21.71 4.81 -15.57
N GLU A 256 21.89 5.31 -16.79
CA GLU A 256 20.86 5.37 -17.81
C GLU A 256 20.29 3.98 -18.11
N MET A 257 21.14 2.96 -18.18
CA MET A 257 20.70 1.58 -18.40
C MET A 257 19.80 1.07 -17.27
N SER A 258 20.16 1.30 -16.01
CA SER A 258 19.34 0.89 -14.86
C SER A 258 17.99 1.62 -14.87
N ARG A 259 18.00 2.89 -15.23
CA ARG A 259 16.78 3.71 -15.34
C ARG A 259 15.88 3.26 -16.49
N ASP A 260 16.45 3.03 -17.67
CA ASP A 260 15.76 2.63 -18.91
C ASP A 260 14.94 1.34 -18.76
N TYR A 261 15.36 0.45 -17.85
CA TYR A 261 14.77 -0.86 -17.63
C TYR A 261 14.23 -1.06 -16.21
N LEU A 262 14.11 0.01 -15.41
CA LEU A 262 13.69 -0.08 -14.02
C LEU A 262 12.31 -0.76 -13.86
N TRP A 263 11.42 -0.61 -14.84
CA TRP A 263 10.11 -1.27 -14.90
C TRP A 263 10.19 -2.80 -14.92
N GLN A 264 11.29 -3.39 -15.38
CA GLN A 264 11.40 -4.85 -15.50
C GLN A 264 11.42 -5.56 -14.14
N LYS A 265 11.72 -4.85 -13.05
CA LYS A 265 11.62 -5.40 -11.69
C LYS A 265 10.17 -5.59 -11.23
N GLN A 266 9.20 -5.01 -11.95
CA GLN A 266 7.80 -5.02 -11.57
C GLN A 266 7.11 -6.29 -12.09
N LEU A 267 7.05 -7.33 -11.24
CA LEU A 267 6.46 -8.63 -11.55
C LEU A 267 5.03 -8.54 -12.11
N HIS A 268 4.22 -7.64 -11.56
CA HIS A 268 2.81 -7.44 -11.94
C HIS A 268 2.60 -7.11 -13.41
N LEU A 269 3.58 -6.51 -14.09
CA LEU A 269 3.48 -6.25 -15.53
C LEU A 269 3.44 -7.54 -16.36
N TYR A 270 3.97 -8.63 -15.83
CA TYR A 270 4.09 -9.92 -16.49
C TYR A 270 3.02 -10.91 -16.05
N GLU A 271 2.71 -10.96 -14.74
CA GLU A 271 1.81 -11.97 -14.18
C GLU A 271 0.34 -11.54 -14.17
N VAL A 272 0.07 -10.27 -13.86
CA VAL A 272 -1.30 -9.75 -13.67
C VAL A 272 -1.47 -8.36 -14.28
N PRO A 273 -1.49 -8.24 -15.63
CA PRO A 273 -1.54 -6.95 -16.28
C PRO A 273 -2.77 -6.10 -15.94
N PHE A 274 -2.56 -4.81 -15.66
CA PHE A 274 -3.51 -3.79 -15.20
C PHE A 274 -3.91 -3.87 -13.72
N TYR A 275 -3.41 -4.84 -12.96
CA TYR A 275 -3.67 -4.95 -11.52
C TYR A 275 -3.10 -3.77 -10.71
N TYR A 276 -1.95 -3.23 -11.10
CA TYR A 276 -1.16 -2.38 -10.19
C TYR A 276 -1.81 -1.04 -9.82
N ILE A 277 -2.73 -0.52 -10.65
CA ILE A 277 -3.50 0.71 -10.35
C ILE A 277 -4.35 0.59 -9.07
N GLU A 278 -4.76 -0.63 -8.73
CA GLU A 278 -5.65 -0.91 -7.61
C GLU A 278 -4.97 -0.56 -6.28
N TYR A 279 -3.65 -0.73 -6.18
CA TYR A 279 -2.85 -0.24 -5.04
C TYR A 279 -3.00 1.28 -4.87
N GLY A 280 -2.94 2.04 -5.96
CA GLY A 280 -3.04 3.50 -5.91
C GLY A 280 -4.43 3.98 -5.49
N MET A 281 -5.47 3.33 -6.01
CA MET A 281 -6.86 3.64 -5.66
C MET A 281 -7.16 3.27 -4.20
N ALA A 282 -6.75 2.07 -3.77
CA ALA A 282 -6.88 1.60 -2.40
C ALA A 282 -6.09 2.46 -1.40
N GLN A 283 -4.87 2.89 -1.76
CA GLN A 283 -4.04 3.74 -0.90
C GLN A 283 -4.69 5.10 -0.63
N LEU A 284 -5.32 5.72 -1.64
CA LEU A 284 -6.10 6.95 -1.43
C LEU A 284 -7.30 6.70 -0.51
N GLY A 285 -7.99 5.57 -0.69
CA GLY A 285 -9.05 5.13 0.21
C GLY A 285 -8.56 4.95 1.65
N ALA A 286 -7.43 4.28 1.83
CA ALA A 286 -6.81 4.03 3.13
C ALA A 286 -6.41 5.32 3.85
N ILE A 287 -5.83 6.29 3.13
CA ILE A 287 -5.54 7.62 3.68
C ILE A 287 -6.82 8.31 4.14
N ALA A 288 -7.91 8.20 3.38
CA ALA A 288 -9.20 8.79 3.75
C ALA A 288 -9.83 8.11 4.98
N VAL A 289 -9.73 6.78 5.08
CA VAL A 289 -10.14 6.01 6.29
C VAL A 289 -9.32 6.45 7.49
N TRP A 290 -8.00 6.54 7.32
CA TRP A 290 -7.09 6.96 8.38
C TRP A 290 -7.36 8.39 8.85
N ARG A 291 -7.62 9.32 7.93
CA ARG A 291 -8.07 10.69 8.25
C ARG A 291 -9.33 10.68 9.10
N ASN A 292 -10.33 9.89 8.71
CA ASN A 292 -11.57 9.77 9.47
C ASN A 292 -11.31 9.20 10.88
N PHE A 293 -10.40 8.23 11.01
CA PHE A 293 -9.97 7.64 12.28
C PHE A 293 -9.20 8.62 13.18
N LYS A 294 -8.30 9.44 12.62
CA LYS A 294 -7.57 10.46 13.39
C LYS A 294 -8.51 11.54 13.95
N ASN A 295 -9.60 11.84 13.23
CA ASN A 295 -10.63 12.77 13.70
C ASN A 295 -11.51 12.15 14.80
N ASP A 296 -11.95 10.91 14.61
CA ASP A 296 -12.73 10.15 15.59
C ASP A 296 -12.40 8.65 15.44
N ARG A 297 -11.65 8.13 16.41
CA ARG A 297 -11.12 6.76 16.37
C ARG A 297 -12.22 5.71 16.25
N ARG A 298 -13.26 5.82 17.08
CA ARG A 298 -14.35 4.83 17.09
C ARG A 298 -15.14 4.94 15.78
N LYS A 299 -15.53 6.16 15.37
CA LYS A 299 -16.31 6.35 14.16
C LYS A 299 -15.56 5.93 12.89
N GLY A 300 -14.27 6.23 12.81
CA GLY A 300 -13.40 5.85 11.69
C GLY A 300 -13.24 4.33 11.59
N LEU A 301 -12.93 3.67 12.71
CA LEU A 301 -12.81 2.22 12.74
C LEU A 301 -14.13 1.52 12.45
N ASP A 302 -15.24 2.00 13.03
CA ASP A 302 -16.57 1.45 12.73
C ASP A 302 -16.92 1.63 11.24
N GLY A 303 -16.49 2.73 10.61
CA GLY A 303 -16.62 2.96 9.16
C GLY A 303 -15.87 1.93 8.34
N TYR A 304 -14.59 1.74 8.64
CA TYR A 304 -13.76 0.70 8.05
C TYR A 304 -14.44 -0.68 8.16
N MET A 305 -14.87 -1.07 9.37
CA MET A 305 -15.52 -2.35 9.62
C MET A 305 -16.85 -2.51 8.88
N ARG A 306 -17.65 -1.44 8.76
CA ARG A 306 -18.91 -1.45 8.00
C ARG A 306 -18.68 -1.68 6.51
N ALA A 307 -17.67 -1.03 5.93
CA ALA A 307 -17.34 -1.20 4.52
C ALA A 307 -16.91 -2.64 4.23
N LEU A 308 -15.98 -3.19 5.01
CA LEU A 308 -15.47 -4.55 4.79
C LEU A 308 -16.53 -5.65 4.98
N LYS A 309 -17.49 -5.47 5.89
CA LYS A 309 -18.61 -6.42 6.06
C LYS A 309 -19.47 -6.59 4.81
N LEU A 310 -19.41 -5.65 3.86
CA LEU A 310 -20.17 -5.74 2.61
C LEU A 310 -19.59 -6.79 1.66
N GLY A 311 -18.32 -7.19 1.82
CA GLY A 311 -17.65 -8.09 0.89
C GLY A 311 -17.83 -7.61 -0.56
N ASN A 312 -18.30 -8.50 -1.43
CA ASN A 312 -18.64 -8.21 -2.82
C ASN A 312 -20.15 -8.01 -3.08
N MET A 313 -20.92 -7.59 -2.07
CA MET A 313 -22.38 -7.39 -2.20
C MET A 313 -22.75 -5.99 -2.72
N LYS A 314 -21.77 -5.08 -2.83
CA LYS A 314 -21.94 -3.67 -3.14
C LYS A 314 -20.86 -3.20 -4.11
N SER A 315 -21.17 -2.17 -4.88
CA SER A 315 -20.19 -1.55 -5.77
C SER A 315 -19.05 -0.92 -4.98
N ILE A 316 -17.93 -0.64 -5.64
CA ILE A 316 -16.77 0.01 -4.99
C ILE A 316 -17.18 1.37 -4.39
N PRO A 317 -17.92 2.26 -5.09
CA PRO A 317 -18.37 3.53 -4.50
C PRO A 317 -19.30 3.36 -3.31
N GLU A 318 -20.22 2.39 -3.34
CA GLU A 318 -21.12 2.10 -2.20
C GLU A 318 -20.33 1.60 -0.99
N THR A 319 -19.35 0.73 -1.21
CA THR A 319 -18.46 0.23 -0.15
C THR A 319 -17.61 1.34 0.47
N TYR A 320 -17.04 2.22 -0.36
CA TYR A 320 -16.29 3.39 0.10
C TYR A 320 -17.21 4.36 0.88
N ALA A 321 -18.45 4.57 0.40
CA ALA A 321 -19.42 5.40 1.11
C ALA A 321 -19.77 4.83 2.51
N ALA A 322 -19.81 3.51 2.67
CA ALA A 322 -20.04 2.87 3.97
C ALA A 322 -18.91 3.14 5.00
N ALA A 323 -17.68 3.35 4.52
CA ALA A 323 -16.55 3.83 5.30
C ALA A 323 -16.54 5.35 5.53
N GLY A 324 -17.50 6.09 4.95
CA GLY A 324 -17.54 7.55 5.01
C GLY A 324 -16.44 8.22 4.19
N ILE A 325 -16.00 7.57 3.11
CA ILE A 325 -15.00 8.08 2.17
C ILE A 325 -15.58 8.07 0.74
N ARG A 326 -14.85 8.62 -0.22
CA ARG A 326 -15.25 8.68 -1.63
C ARG A 326 -14.27 7.89 -2.49
N PHE A 327 -14.80 7.14 -3.46
CA PHE A 327 -14.03 6.60 -4.57
C PHE A 327 -13.87 7.70 -5.62
N ASP A 328 -12.90 8.59 -5.41
CA ASP A 328 -12.76 9.86 -6.11
C ASP A 328 -11.27 10.10 -6.41
N PHE A 329 -10.96 10.40 -7.67
CA PHE A 329 -9.61 10.65 -8.17
C PHE A 329 -9.43 12.08 -8.69
N SER A 330 -10.32 12.98 -8.28
CA SER A 330 -10.22 14.40 -8.59
C SER A 330 -9.01 15.01 -7.90
N ARG A 331 -8.37 15.95 -8.60
CA ARG A 331 -7.27 16.75 -8.08
C ARG A 331 -7.60 17.38 -6.72
N SER A 332 -8.80 17.90 -6.54
CA SER A 332 -9.23 18.52 -5.28
C SER A 332 -9.25 17.53 -4.10
N TYR A 333 -9.69 16.30 -4.33
CA TYR A 333 -9.75 15.32 -3.26
C TYR A 333 -8.37 14.77 -2.92
N ILE A 334 -7.54 14.50 -3.93
CA ILE A 334 -6.15 14.10 -3.70
C ILE A 334 -5.36 15.21 -2.99
N HIS A 335 -5.57 16.48 -3.35
CA HIS A 335 -4.99 17.62 -2.64
C HIS A 335 -5.35 17.62 -1.15
N GLU A 336 -6.62 17.40 -0.82
CA GLU A 336 -7.11 17.29 0.57
C GLU A 336 -6.41 16.14 1.33
N LEU A 337 -6.31 14.96 0.72
CA LEU A 337 -5.67 13.79 1.33
C LEU A 337 -4.17 13.99 1.52
N MET A 338 -3.48 14.57 0.53
CA MET A 338 -2.06 14.88 0.62
C MET A 338 -1.77 15.97 1.64
N GLY A 339 -2.66 16.96 1.78
CA GLY A 339 -2.60 17.95 2.86
C GLY A 339 -2.62 17.28 4.23
N PHE A 340 -3.55 16.35 4.45
CA PHE A 340 -3.61 15.56 5.68
C PHE A 340 -2.35 14.73 5.92
N VAL A 341 -1.83 14.02 4.91
CA VAL A 341 -0.58 13.24 5.05
C VAL A 341 0.60 14.13 5.41
N LYS A 342 0.74 15.31 4.80
CA LYS A 342 1.80 16.28 5.13
C LYS A 342 1.68 16.79 6.57
N ASP A 343 0.48 17.07 7.03
CA ASP A 343 0.24 17.52 8.40
C ASP A 343 0.65 16.44 9.40
N GLU A 344 0.32 15.18 9.16
CA GLU A 344 0.75 14.06 10.01
C GLU A 344 2.27 13.81 9.91
N LEU A 345 2.86 13.90 8.72
CA LEU A 345 4.31 13.77 8.52
C LEU A 345 5.10 14.85 9.29
N SER A 346 4.53 16.04 9.46
CA SER A 346 5.15 17.12 10.26
C SER A 346 5.13 16.86 11.77
N LYS A 347 4.23 15.98 12.24
CA LYS A 347 4.10 15.58 13.65
C LYS A 347 4.96 14.35 13.98
N SER A 348 5.28 13.53 12.98
CA SER A 348 6.06 12.30 13.09
C SER A 348 7.54 12.53 13.37
#